data_AF-A0A945E7I7-F1
#
_entry.id   AF-A0A945E7I7-F1
#
_cell.length_a   1.000
_cell.length_b   1.000
_cell.length_c   1.000
_cell.angle_alpha   90.00
_cell.angle_beta   90.00
_cell.angle_gamma   90.00
#
_symmetry.space_group_name_H-M   'P 1'
#
loop_
_entity.id
_entity.type
_entity.pdbx_description
1 polymer ?
#
loop_
_entity_poly.entity_id
_entity_poly.type
_entity_poly.pdbx_seq_one_letter_code
_entity_poly.pdbx_strand_id
1 'polypeptide(L)'
;MSAYIPNIIFILFFIVSVYFFINNVKKIYRNINLGIPINRSDKKKQRWLQMLKIAFGQSKMIDKPIVGILHVVVYLGFLIINIELLEILSDGFLGTHRVFAPYLGSFYNFLIGFFEIFAILVIVSVILFLIRRNVIKIKRFWNDEMKGWPKNDANLILYIEIVLMTLFL
;
A
#
# COMPACT_ATOMS: atom_id res chain seq x y z
N MET A 1 -12.21 -4.21 34.03
CA MET A 1 -12.10 -5.33 33.07
C MET A 1 -12.47 -4.93 31.64
N SER A 2 -13.48 -4.08 31.41
CA SER A 2 -13.90 -3.63 30.07
C SER A 2 -12.91 -2.72 29.33
N ALA A 3 -12.05 -1.99 30.05
CA ALA A 3 -11.14 -0.99 29.46
C ALA A 3 -10.05 -1.57 28.54
N TYR A 4 -9.65 -2.84 28.73
CA TYR A 4 -8.53 -3.44 27.99
C TYR A 4 -8.96 -4.43 26.89
N ILE A 5 -10.26 -4.71 26.78
CA ILE A 5 -10.77 -5.66 25.77
C ILE A 5 -10.39 -5.21 24.35
N PRO A 6 -10.52 -3.94 23.95
CA PRO A 6 -10.12 -3.49 22.61
C PRO A 6 -8.63 -3.70 22.33
N ASN A 7 -7.75 -3.37 23.29
CA ASN A 7 -6.31 -3.56 23.17
C ASN A 7 -5.93 -5.05 23.03
N ILE A 8 -6.56 -5.93 23.81
CA ILE A 8 -6.30 -7.37 23.74
C ILE A 8 -6.70 -7.91 22.36
N ILE A 9 -7.88 -7.51 21.86
CA ILE A 9 -8.35 -7.87 20.53
C ILE A 9 -7.39 -7.34 19.45
N PHE A 10 -6.97 -6.08 19.58
CA PHE A 10 -6.02 -5.46 18.65
C PHE A 10 -4.69 -6.20 18.61
N ILE A 11 -4.09 -6.48 19.78
CA ILE A 11 -2.83 -7.22 19.91
C ILE A 11 -2.96 -8.62 19.30
N LEU A 12 -4.07 -9.31 19.55
CA LEU A 12 -4.33 -10.63 18.97
C LEU A 12 -4.36 -10.57 17.44
N PHE A 13 -5.14 -9.65 16.87
CA PHE A 13 -5.19 -9.46 15.41
C PHE A 13 -3.85 -9.04 14.83
N PHE A 14 -3.10 -8.19 15.51
CA PHE A 14 -1.76 -7.77 15.10
C PHE A 14 -0.81 -8.97 15.03
N ILE A 15 -0.74 -9.78 16.10
CA ILE A 15 0.12 -10.97 16.14
C ILE A 15 -0.24 -11.97 15.03
N VAL A 16 -1.54 -12.24 14.85
CA VAL A 16 -2.01 -13.15 13.79
C VAL A 16 -1.64 -12.60 12.40
N SER A 17 -1.83 -11.30 12.16
CA SER A 17 -1.49 -10.66 10.89
C SER A 17 0.01 -10.72 10.60
N VAL A 18 0.85 -10.41 11.59
CA VAL A 18 2.32 -10.51 11.48
C VAL A 18 2.76 -11.95 11.23
N TYR A 19 2.15 -12.93 11.91
CA TYR A 19 2.44 -14.34 11.68
C TYR A 19 2.17 -14.76 10.22
N PHE A 20 0.99 -14.42 9.69
CA PHE A 20 0.65 -14.72 8.29
C PHE A 20 1.57 -14.00 7.30
N PHE A 21 1.90 -12.73 7.57
CA PHE A 21 2.85 -11.96 6.77
C PHE A 21 4.22 -12.64 6.71
N ILE A 22 4.81 -12.98 7.87
CA ILE A 22 6.11 -13.66 7.96
C ILE A 22 6.08 -14.99 7.20
N ASN A 23 5.03 -15.79 7.36
CA ASN A 23 4.90 -17.06 6.65
C ASN A 23 4.85 -16.88 5.13
N ASN A 24 4.13 -15.88 4.63
CA ASN A 24 4.07 -15.58 3.20
C ASN A 24 5.42 -15.08 2.67
N VAL A 25 6.11 -14.20 3.40
CA VAL A 25 7.47 -13.75 3.05
C VAL A 25 8.44 -14.92 2.99
N LYS A 26 8.40 -15.83 3.97
CA LYS A 26 9.24 -17.06 3.97
C LYS A 26 8.96 -17.95 2.76
N LYS A 27 7.69 -18.09 2.35
CA LYS A 27 7.33 -18.85 1.13
C LYS A 27 7.93 -18.19 -0.12
N ILE A 28 7.81 -16.87 -0.25
CA ILE A 28 8.39 -16.11 -1.38
C ILE A 28 9.91 -16.29 -1.40
N TYR A 29 10.57 -16.06 -0.26
CA TYR A 29 12.02 -16.21 -0.13
C TYR A 29 12.50 -17.62 -0.49
N ARG A 30 11.82 -18.64 0.02
CA ARG A 30 12.09 -20.04 -0.33
C ARG A 30 11.96 -20.27 -1.83
N ASN A 31 10.88 -19.79 -2.46
CA ASN A 31 10.64 -19.97 -3.89
C ASN A 31 11.71 -19.25 -4.75
N ILE A 32 12.16 -18.07 -4.33
CA ILE A 32 13.27 -17.36 -5.01
C ILE A 32 14.56 -18.19 -4.95
N ASN A 33 14.86 -18.80 -3.80
CA ASN A 33 16.06 -19.60 -3.62
C ASN A 33 16.03 -20.97 -4.31
N LEU A 34 14.86 -21.44 -4.74
CA LEU A 34 14.74 -22.64 -5.60
C LEU A 34 15.12 -22.32 -7.06
N GLY A 35 15.25 -21.04 -7.42
CA GLY A 35 15.69 -20.61 -8.74
C GLY A 35 17.17 -20.91 -9.00
N ILE A 36 17.58 -20.83 -10.27
CA ILE A 36 18.97 -21.03 -10.68
C ILE A 36 19.85 -19.91 -10.09
N PRO A 37 20.97 -20.24 -9.42
CA PRO A 37 21.87 -19.22 -8.90
C PRO A 37 22.49 -18.45 -10.07
N ILE A 38 22.29 -17.13 -10.07
CA ILE A 38 22.88 -16.22 -11.06
C ILE A 38 23.74 -15.22 -10.30
N ASN A 39 25.02 -15.12 -10.68
CA ASN A 39 25.91 -14.11 -10.11
C ASN A 39 25.49 -12.72 -10.60
N ARG A 40 25.11 -11.85 -9.66
CA ARG A 40 24.71 -10.45 -9.91
C ARG A 40 25.58 -9.45 -9.15
N SER A 41 26.79 -9.86 -8.76
CA SER A 41 27.72 -9.02 -7.99
C SER A 41 28.43 -7.97 -8.85
N ASP A 42 28.32 -8.05 -10.17
CA ASP A 42 28.86 -7.07 -11.11
C ASP A 42 28.03 -5.77 -11.14
N LYS A 43 28.69 -4.65 -11.46
CA LYS A 43 28.07 -3.34 -11.73
C LYS A 43 27.06 -2.86 -10.67
N LYS A 44 27.35 -3.10 -9.38
CA LYS A 44 26.45 -2.77 -8.24
C LYS A 44 25.88 -1.36 -8.32
N LYS A 45 26.73 -0.34 -8.52
CA LYS A 45 26.29 1.07 -8.59
C LYS A 45 25.24 1.30 -9.68
N GLN A 46 25.47 0.77 -10.89
CA GLN A 46 24.53 0.93 -12.00
C GLN A 46 23.19 0.23 -11.72
N ARG A 47 23.21 -0.96 -11.10
CA ARG A 47 22.00 -1.68 -10.73
C ARG A 47 21.19 -0.96 -9.63
N TRP A 48 21.85 -0.44 -8.61
CA TRP A 48 21.18 0.36 -7.57
C TRP A 48 20.56 1.62 -8.15
N LEU A 49 21.29 2.37 -8.98
CA LEU A 49 20.75 3.54 -9.67
C LEU A 49 19.57 3.19 -10.57
N GLN A 50 19.65 2.08 -11.30
CA GLN A 50 18.56 1.62 -12.15
C GLN A 50 17.34 1.19 -11.32
N MET A 51 17.55 0.49 -10.21
CA MET A 51 16.47 0.11 -9.29
C MET A 51 15.81 1.35 -8.69
N LEU A 52 16.59 2.33 -8.23
CA LEU A 52 16.04 3.59 -7.70
C LEU A 52 15.22 4.31 -8.76
N LYS A 53 15.74 4.45 -9.98
CA LYS A 53 15.05 5.09 -11.10
C LYS A 53 13.72 4.41 -11.46
N ILE A 54 13.71 3.07 -11.52
CA ILE A 54 12.51 2.33 -11.91
C ILE A 54 11.52 2.19 -10.76
N ALA A 55 11.98 1.74 -9.59
CA ALA A 55 11.12 1.38 -8.47
C ALA A 55 10.64 2.60 -7.68
N PHE A 56 11.54 3.54 -7.35
CA PHE A 56 11.18 4.76 -6.61
C PHE A 56 10.81 5.90 -7.56
N GLY A 57 11.54 6.04 -8.67
CA GLY A 57 11.26 7.08 -9.66
C GLY A 57 10.07 6.81 -10.57
N GLN A 58 9.45 5.61 -10.48
CA GLN A 58 8.25 5.23 -11.25
C GLN A 58 8.36 5.48 -12.76
N SER A 59 9.58 5.44 -13.30
CA SER A 59 9.87 6.00 -14.63
C SER A 59 9.09 5.33 -15.77
N LYS A 60 8.69 4.05 -15.60
CA LYS A 60 7.90 3.29 -16.57
C LYS A 60 6.40 3.63 -16.57
N MET A 61 5.89 4.21 -15.49
CA MET A 61 4.47 4.54 -15.36
C MET A 61 4.16 5.90 -15.98
N ILE A 62 5.15 6.80 -15.97
CA ILE A 62 5.05 8.17 -16.49
C ILE A 62 4.98 8.19 -18.03
N ASP A 63 5.42 7.12 -18.71
CA ASP A 63 5.26 6.93 -20.16
C ASP A 63 3.79 7.05 -20.63
N LYS A 64 2.83 6.88 -19.71
CA LYS A 64 1.40 7.17 -19.93
C LYS A 64 0.94 8.22 -18.92
N PRO A 65 0.86 9.52 -19.29
CA PRO A 65 0.78 10.62 -18.33
C PRO A 65 -0.41 10.49 -17.37
N ILE A 66 -1.59 10.12 -17.87
CA ILE A 66 -2.79 9.95 -17.02
C ILE A 66 -2.57 8.83 -15.99
N VAL A 67 -2.11 7.65 -16.43
CA VAL A 67 -1.87 6.50 -15.53
C VAL A 67 -0.74 6.80 -14.54
N GLY A 68 0.31 7.49 -15.01
CA GLY A 68 1.43 7.92 -14.20
C GLY A 68 1.01 8.85 -13.08
N ILE A 69 0.22 9.89 -13.36
CA ILE A 69 -0.28 10.83 -12.36
C ILE A 69 -1.13 10.10 -11.31
N LEU A 70 -2.10 9.30 -11.74
CA LEU A 70 -2.94 8.52 -10.83
C LEU A 70 -2.10 7.59 -9.95
N HIS A 71 -1.05 6.97 -10.51
CA HIS A 71 -0.21 6.09 -9.72
C HIS A 71 0.66 6.85 -8.73
N VAL A 72 1.21 8.01 -9.11
CA VAL A 72 1.99 8.86 -8.20
C VAL A 72 1.14 9.29 -7.01
N VAL A 73 -0.12 9.66 -7.23
CA VAL A 73 -1.06 9.98 -6.13
C VAL A 73 -1.21 8.81 -5.17
N VAL A 74 -1.50 7.61 -5.69
CA VAL A 74 -1.61 6.39 -4.86
C VAL A 74 -0.30 6.07 -4.15
N TYR A 75 0.83 6.18 -4.84
CA TYR A 75 2.16 5.92 -4.29
C TYR A 75 2.50 6.88 -3.13
N LEU A 76 2.28 8.18 -3.31
CA LEU A 76 2.48 9.18 -2.27
C LEU A 76 1.50 8.97 -1.11
N GLY A 77 0.23 8.65 -1.41
CA GLY A 77 -0.77 8.31 -0.41
C GLY A 77 -0.30 7.18 0.51
N PHE A 78 0.18 6.07 -0.06
CA PHE A 78 0.75 4.97 0.73
C PHE A 78 1.94 5.42 1.59
N LEU A 79 2.88 6.19 1.04
CA LEU A 79 4.04 6.65 1.82
C LEU A 79 3.62 7.52 3.01
N ILE A 80 2.68 8.42 2.78
CA ILE A 80 2.19 9.38 3.77
C ILE A 80 1.37 8.66 4.86
N ILE A 81 0.47 7.75 4.48
CA ILE A 81 -0.40 7.01 5.41
C ILE A 81 0.40 6.09 6.34
N ASN A 82 1.61 5.66 5.96
CA ASN A 82 2.46 4.91 6.89
C ASN A 82 2.82 5.73 8.15
N ILE A 83 2.84 7.05 8.07
CA ILE A 83 3.06 7.92 9.24
C ILE A 83 1.85 7.83 10.18
N GLU A 84 0.62 7.93 9.65
CA GLU A 84 -0.60 7.72 10.44
C GLU A 84 -0.68 6.31 11.00
N LEU A 85 -0.28 5.30 10.22
CA LEU A 85 -0.29 3.90 10.66
C LEU A 85 0.54 3.72 11.93
N LEU A 86 1.63 4.46 12.11
CA LEU A 86 2.39 4.43 13.37
C LEU A 86 1.57 4.96 14.55
N GLU A 87 0.74 5.99 14.34
CA GLU A 87 -0.18 6.49 15.36
C GLU A 87 -1.25 5.44 15.69
N ILE A 88 -1.92 4.89 14.67
CA ILE A 88 -2.95 3.86 14.81
C ILE A 88 -2.41 2.64 15.57
N LEU A 89 -1.21 2.16 15.22
CA LEU A 89 -0.58 1.05 15.91
C LEU A 89 -0.28 1.41 17.37
N SER A 90 0.29 2.59 17.63
CA SER A 90 0.63 3.04 18.97
C SER A 90 -0.62 3.18 19.85
N ASP A 91 -1.68 3.79 19.33
CA ASP A 91 -2.98 3.92 19.99
C ASP A 91 -3.61 2.55 20.27
N GLY A 92 -3.55 1.62 19.31
CA GLY A 92 -4.05 0.26 19.49
C GLY A 92 -3.33 -0.54 20.59
N PHE A 93 -2.01 -0.33 20.75
CA PHE A 93 -1.25 -0.96 21.83
C PHE A 93 -1.47 -0.28 23.19
N LEU A 94 -1.40 1.05 23.22
CA LEU A 94 -1.43 1.84 24.46
C LEU A 94 -2.84 2.13 24.98
N GLY A 95 -3.87 1.97 24.13
CA GLY A 95 -5.25 2.31 24.46
C GLY A 95 -5.48 3.81 24.53
N THR A 96 -4.62 4.57 23.84
CA THR A 96 -4.71 6.02 23.72
C THR A 96 -5.53 6.40 22.50
N HIS A 97 -5.84 7.69 22.38
CA HIS A 97 -6.46 8.26 21.20
C HIS A 97 -5.64 9.48 20.77
N ARG A 98 -5.03 9.40 19.59
CA ARG A 98 -4.16 10.41 18.99
C ARG A 98 -2.92 10.69 19.84
N VAL A 99 -2.11 9.65 20.07
CA VAL A 99 -0.90 9.74 20.90
C VAL A 99 0.07 10.84 20.45
N PHE A 100 0.10 11.23 19.17
CA PHE A 100 1.00 12.29 18.70
C PHE A 100 0.44 13.70 18.81
N ALA A 101 -0.87 13.86 18.99
CA ALA A 101 -1.52 15.17 19.07
C ALA A 101 -0.95 16.10 20.16
N PRO A 102 -0.69 15.63 21.41
CA PRO A 102 -0.12 16.48 22.45
C PRO A 102 1.30 16.97 22.14
N TYR A 103 2.07 16.21 21.36
CA TYR A 103 3.44 16.55 21.01
C TYR A 103 3.53 17.50 19.80
N LEU A 104 2.56 17.43 18.90
CA LEU A 104 2.53 18.20 17.65
C LEU A 104 1.66 19.47 17.73
N GLY A 105 0.75 19.55 18.71
CA GLY A 105 -0.07 20.73 18.95
C GLY A 105 -0.89 21.13 17.71
N SER A 106 -0.84 22.41 17.33
CA SER A 106 -1.62 22.93 16.18
C SER A 106 -1.21 22.33 14.83
N PHE A 107 0.03 21.84 14.69
CA PHE A 107 0.50 21.19 13.47
C PHE A 107 -0.20 19.85 13.21
N TYR A 108 -0.68 19.17 14.27
CA TYR A 108 -1.43 17.93 14.16
C TYR A 108 -2.70 18.09 13.31
N ASN A 109 -3.46 19.17 13.54
CA ASN A 109 -4.68 19.44 12.78
C ASN A 109 -4.41 19.65 11.28
N PHE A 110 -3.27 20.27 10.95
CA PHE A 110 -2.82 20.39 9.57
C PHE A 110 -2.47 19.02 8.97
N LEU A 111 -1.75 18.17 9.71
CA LEU A 111 -1.39 16.82 9.26
C LEU A 111 -2.62 15.96 8.97
N ILE A 112 -3.60 15.94 9.89
CA ILE A 112 -4.84 15.17 9.71
C ILE A 112 -5.61 15.66 8.49
N GLY A 113 -5.84 16.97 8.37
CA GLY A 113 -6.53 17.52 7.18
C GLY A 113 -5.77 17.23 5.88
N PHE A 114 -4.44 17.25 5.91
CA PHE A 114 -3.61 16.85 4.77
C PHE A 114 -3.79 15.37 4.42
N PHE A 115 -3.83 14.48 5.41
CA PHE A 115 -4.03 13.04 5.18
C PHE A 115 -5.43 12.73 4.66
N GLU A 116 -6.48 13.38 5.17
CA GLU A 116 -7.85 13.23 4.67
C GLU A 116 -7.97 13.63 3.19
N ILE A 117 -7.38 14.77 2.80
CA ILE A 117 -7.34 15.20 1.39
C ILE A 117 -6.64 14.16 0.54
N PHE A 118 -5.49 13.64 1.00
CA PHE A 118 -4.76 12.60 0.27
C PHE A 118 -5.56 11.30 0.17
N ALA A 119 -6.23 10.85 1.24
CA ALA A 119 -7.07 9.66 1.21
C ALA A 119 -8.19 9.77 0.17
N ILE A 120 -8.84 10.93 0.07
CA ILE A 120 -9.83 11.21 -0.97
C ILE A 120 -9.20 11.13 -2.37
N LEU A 121 -8.03 11.74 -2.57
CA LEU A 121 -7.30 11.68 -3.85
C LEU A 121 -6.92 10.25 -4.25
N VAL A 122 -6.54 9.42 -3.26
CA VAL A 122 -6.27 7.98 -3.48
C VAL A 122 -7.55 7.27 -3.91
N ILE A 123 -8.67 7.46 -3.20
CA ILE A 123 -9.97 6.87 -3.56
C ILE A 123 -10.36 7.21 -5.00
N VAL A 124 -10.28 8.51 -5.36
CA VAL A 124 -10.56 8.96 -6.73
C VAL A 124 -9.65 8.25 -7.74
N SER A 125 -8.35 8.17 -7.44
CA SER A 125 -7.38 7.52 -8.33
C SER A 125 -7.66 6.02 -8.51
N VAL A 126 -8.04 5.33 -7.44
CA VAL A 126 -8.37 3.90 -7.45
C VAL A 126 -9.67 3.62 -8.20
N ILE A 127 -10.68 4.49 -8.05
CA ILE A 127 -11.92 4.42 -8.85
C ILE A 127 -11.61 4.58 -10.33
N LEU A 128 -10.77 5.54 -10.71
CA LEU A 128 -10.35 5.72 -12.10
C LEU A 128 -9.59 4.49 -12.63
N PHE A 129 -8.76 3.84 -11.80
CA PHE A 129 -8.13 2.57 -12.16
C PHE A 129 -9.13 1.42 -12.34
N LEU A 130 -10.15 1.31 -11.48
CA LEU A 130 -11.21 0.33 -11.60
C LEU A 130 -12.01 0.53 -12.89
N ILE A 131 -12.40 1.77 -13.20
CA ILE A 131 -13.09 2.13 -14.45
C ILE A 131 -12.22 1.74 -15.64
N ARG A 132 -10.94 2.13 -15.64
CA ARG A 132 -10.01 1.81 -16.72
C ARG A 132 -9.83 0.30 -16.94
N ARG A 133 -9.91 -0.49 -15.87
CA ARG A 133 -9.73 -1.95 -15.93
C ARG A 133 -11.00 -2.69 -16.35
N ASN A 134 -12.15 -2.31 -15.80
CA ASN A 134 -13.38 -3.09 -15.90
C ASN A 134 -14.43 -2.48 -16.85
N VAL A 135 -14.37 -1.18 -17.10
CA VAL A 135 -15.33 -0.48 -17.98
C VAL A 135 -14.70 -0.20 -19.34
N ILE A 136 -13.48 0.38 -19.35
CA ILE A 136 -12.78 0.67 -20.60
C ILE A 136 -12.22 -0.64 -21.19
N LYS A 137 -12.66 -0.99 -22.39
CA LYS A 137 -12.28 -2.22 -23.10
C LYS A 137 -10.88 -2.14 -23.73
N ILE A 138 -9.86 -1.94 -22.91
CA ILE A 138 -8.46 -1.94 -23.35
C ILE A 138 -8.04 -3.38 -23.70
N LYS A 139 -7.67 -3.65 -24.96
CA LYS A 139 -7.33 -4.99 -25.47
C LYS A 139 -6.52 -5.86 -24.49
N ARG A 140 -5.44 -5.30 -23.92
CA ARG A 140 -4.59 -5.98 -22.93
C ARG A 140 -5.34 -6.54 -21.72
N PHE A 141 -6.37 -5.86 -21.23
CA PHE A 141 -7.13 -6.30 -20.05
C PHE A 141 -8.26 -7.29 -20.36
N TRP A 142 -8.54 -7.48 -21.65
CA TRP A 142 -9.65 -8.32 -22.14
C TRP A 142 -9.16 -9.50 -22.99
N ASN A 143 -7.84 -9.69 -23.11
CA ASN A 143 -7.25 -10.88 -23.69
C ASN A 143 -7.50 -12.13 -22.82
N ASP A 144 -7.44 -13.32 -23.44
CA ASP A 144 -7.67 -14.60 -22.74
C ASP A 144 -6.70 -14.85 -21.57
N GLU A 145 -5.47 -14.33 -21.65
CA GLU A 145 -4.45 -14.39 -20.60
C GLU A 145 -4.88 -13.73 -19.28
N MET A 146 -5.87 -12.85 -19.32
CA MET A 146 -6.37 -12.12 -18.15
C MET A 146 -7.54 -12.85 -17.46
N LYS A 147 -8.04 -13.96 -18.01
CA LYS A 147 -9.18 -14.70 -17.41
C LYS A 147 -8.79 -15.34 -16.08
N GLY A 148 -9.70 -15.32 -15.11
CA GLY A 148 -9.52 -15.96 -13.80
C GLY A 148 -8.73 -15.11 -12.80
N TRP A 149 -7.68 -15.71 -12.20
CA TRP A 149 -6.92 -15.13 -11.09
C TRP A 149 -6.32 -13.74 -11.39
N PRO A 150 -5.65 -13.50 -12.54
CA PRO A 150 -4.97 -12.22 -12.78
C PRO A 150 -5.92 -11.01 -12.84
N LYS A 151 -7.18 -11.22 -13.25
CA LYS A 151 -8.21 -10.18 -13.21
C LYS A 151 -8.72 -9.96 -11.79
N ASN A 152 -9.02 -11.04 -11.08
CA ASN A 152 -9.56 -10.98 -9.72
C ASN A 152 -8.55 -10.40 -8.74
N ASP A 153 -7.29 -10.80 -8.81
CA ASP A 153 -6.20 -10.29 -7.96
C ASP A 153 -6.08 -8.77 -8.05
N ALA A 154 -6.00 -8.23 -9.26
CA ALA A 154 -5.90 -6.78 -9.43
C ALA A 154 -7.18 -6.02 -9.03
N ASN A 155 -8.37 -6.61 -9.21
CA ASN A 155 -9.61 -6.01 -8.73
C ASN A 155 -9.69 -6.06 -7.21
N LEU A 156 -9.21 -7.12 -6.58
CA LEU A 156 -9.16 -7.28 -5.13
C LEU A 156 -8.23 -6.25 -4.51
N ILE A 157 -7.05 -6.02 -5.09
CA ILE A 157 -6.12 -4.97 -4.62
C ILE A 157 -6.79 -3.60 -4.65
N LEU A 158 -7.44 -3.24 -5.76
CA LEU A 158 -8.12 -1.93 -5.88
C LEU A 158 -9.34 -1.83 -4.94
N TYR A 159 -10.07 -2.93 -4.73
CA TYR A 159 -11.18 -2.96 -3.80
C TYR A 159 -10.73 -2.80 -2.34
N ILE A 160 -9.71 -3.55 -1.93
CA ILE A 160 -9.11 -3.45 -0.58
C ILE A 160 -8.62 -2.03 -0.34
N GLU A 161 -8.01 -1.39 -1.35
CA GLU A 161 -7.54 -0.03 -1.23
C GLU A 161 -8.67 0.97 -0.96
N ILE A 162 -9.82 0.84 -1.66
CA ILE A 162 -10.99 1.67 -1.38
C ILE A 162 -11.48 1.45 0.06
N VAL A 163 -11.59 0.20 0.50
CA VAL A 163 -12.02 -0.13 1.85
C VAL A 163 -11.06 0.48 2.89
N LEU A 164 -9.75 0.34 2.68
CA LEU A 164 -8.72 0.87 3.58
C LEU A 164 -8.80 2.40 3.68
N MET A 165 -8.89 3.10 2.55
CA MET A 165 -9.02 4.56 2.55
C MET A 165 -10.36 5.04 3.13
N THR A 166 -11.43 4.25 2.99
CA THR A 166 -12.74 4.59 3.57
C THR A 166 -12.77 4.37 5.08
N LEU A 167 -12.05 3.35 5.59
CA LEU A 167 -11.89 3.14 7.04
C LEU A 167 -10.92 4.15 7.68
N PHE A 168 -10.07 4.76 6.87
CA PHE A 168 -9.13 5.80 7.28
C PHE A 168 -9.82 7.16 7.49
N LEU A 169 -10.76 7.51 6.59
CA LEU A 169 -11.59 8.72 6.66
C LEU A 169 -12.67 8.61 7.75
#